data_AF-A0A524H4X8-F1
#
_entry.id   AF-A0A524H4X8-F1
#
_cell.length_a   1.000
_cell.length_b   1.000
_cell.length_c   1.000
_cell.angle_alpha   90.00
_cell.angle_beta   90.00
_cell.angle_gamma   90.00
#
_symmetry.space_group_name_H-M   'P 1'
#
loop_
_entity.id
_entity.type
_entity.pdbx_description
1 polymer ?
#
loop_
_entity_poly.entity_id
_entity_poly.type
_entity_poly.pdbx_seq_one_letter_code
_entity_poly.pdbx_strand_id
1 'polypeptide(L)' 'MSPERLAALLAEVSAGAVTPAAALELLRHFPSEQLPFASLDHHRTLRQGQPEVIFCAGKTVEQVVVIAERLVAAS' A
#
# COMPACT_ATOMS: atom_id res chain seq x y z
N MET A 1 -4.60 -5.14 -6.27
CA MET A 1 -4.00 -5.52 -7.56
C MET A 1 -3.05 -6.68 -7.31
N SER A 2 -3.05 -7.74 -8.12
CA SER A 2 -2.21 -8.94 -7.90
C SER A 2 -0.79 -8.76 -8.46
N PRO A 3 0.21 -9.58 -8.04
CA PRO A 3 1.56 -9.55 -8.58
C PRO A 3 1.62 -9.66 -10.11
N GLU A 4 0.75 -10.48 -10.70
CA GLU A 4 0.67 -10.69 -12.15
C GLU A 4 0.20 -9.42 -12.86
N ARG A 5 -0.77 -8.70 -12.28
CA ARG A 5 -1.23 -7.43 -12.82
C ARG A 5 -0.17 -6.33 -12.67
N LEU A 6 0.64 -6.36 -11.62
CA LEU A 6 1.79 -5.46 -11.46
C LEU A 6 2.86 -5.71 -12.52
N ALA A 7 3.23 -6.97 -12.73
CA ALA A 7 4.19 -7.34 -13.77
C ALA A 7 3.73 -6.87 -15.16
N ALA A 8 2.44 -7.01 -15.47
CA ALA A 8 1.86 -6.50 -16.71
C ALA A 8 1.97 -4.97 -16.83
N LEU A 9 1.62 -4.23 -15.79
CA LEU A 9 1.74 -2.77 -15.79
C LEU A 9 3.20 -2.31 -15.98
N LEU A 10 4.16 -2.97 -15.33
CA LEU A 10 5.58 -2.66 -15.48
C LEU A 10 6.09 -2.95 -16.90
N ALA A 11 5.60 -4.02 -17.53
CA ALA A 11 5.91 -4.32 -18.94
C ALA A 11 5.34 -3.25 -19.89
N GLU A 12 4.11 -2.79 -19.66
CA GLU A 12 3.50 -1.70 -20.43
C GLU A 12 4.27 -0.38 -20.30
N VAL A 13 4.79 -0.07 -19.10
CA VAL A 13 5.66 1.10 -18.87
C VAL A 13 6.99 0.96 -19.61
N SER A 14 7.64 -0.21 -19.50
CA SER A 14 8.92 -0.49 -20.18
C SER A 14 8.80 -0.39 -21.71
N ALA A 15 7.66 -0.82 -22.26
CA ALA A 15 7.35 -0.70 -23.68
C ALA A 15 6.96 0.73 -24.12
N GLY A 16 6.84 1.69 -23.19
CA GLY A 16 6.41 3.05 -23.47
C GLY A 16 4.92 3.20 -23.76
N ALA A 17 4.12 2.14 -23.59
CA ALA A 17 2.68 2.16 -23.81
C ALA A 17 1.92 2.94 -22.72
N VAL A 18 2.48 2.95 -21.50
CA VAL A 18 1.98 3.72 -20.37
C VAL A 18 3.10 4.61 -19.85
N THR A 19 2.83 5.89 -19.64
CA THR A 19 3.81 6.79 -19.04
C THR A 19 3.99 6.45 -17.56
N PRO A 20 5.18 6.67 -16.97
CA PRO A 20 5.38 6.48 -15.53
C PRO A 20 4.35 7.24 -14.67
N ALA A 21 3.96 8.45 -15.08
CA ALA A 21 2.93 9.23 -14.40
C ALA A 21 1.55 8.54 -14.44
N ALA A 22 1.14 8.02 -15.61
CA ALA A 22 -0.12 7.29 -15.72
C ALA A 22 -0.09 5.94 -14.96
N ALA A 23 1.05 5.26 -14.93
CA ALA A 23 1.20 4.04 -14.14
C ALA A 23 1.10 4.33 -12.63
N LEU A 24 1.66 5.44 -12.15
CA LEU A 24 1.52 5.88 -10.76
C LEU A 24 0.06 6.14 -10.38
N GLU A 25 -0.74 6.70 -11.28
CA GLU A 25 -2.19 6.86 -11.08
C GLU A 25 -2.91 5.52 -10.94
N LEU A 26 -2.53 4.51 -11.72
CA LEU A 26 -3.09 3.16 -11.62
C LEU A 26 -2.65 2.44 -10.33
N LEU A 27 -1.45 2.75 -9.84
CA LEU A 27 -0.90 2.26 -8.57
C LEU A 27 -1.42 3.03 -7.35
N ARG A 28 -2.22 4.08 -7.55
CA ARG A 28 -2.86 4.83 -6.46
C ARG A 28 -3.78 3.94 -5.61
N HIS A 29 -4.13 2.74 -6.03
CA HIS A 29 -4.89 1.78 -5.21
C HIS A 29 -4.16 0.42 -5.06
N PHE A 30 -2.84 0.42 -5.27
CA PHE A 30 -1.99 -0.77 -5.08
C PHE A 30 -2.04 -1.23 -3.61
N PRO A 31 -1.92 -2.54 -3.34
CA PRO A 31 -2.62 -3.20 -2.25
C PRO A 31 -2.17 -2.73 -0.87
N SER A 32 -3.17 -2.59 -0.01
CA SER A 32 -2.97 -2.60 1.43
C SER A 32 -2.61 -4.02 1.90
N GLU A 33 -1.73 -4.12 2.90
CA GLU A 33 -1.52 -5.38 3.61
C GLU A 33 -2.79 -5.73 4.39
N GLN A 34 -3.30 -6.94 4.23
CA GLN A 34 -4.48 -7.42 4.96
C GLN A 34 -4.03 -8.27 6.14
N LEU A 35 -4.31 -7.79 7.34
CA LEU A 35 -4.23 -8.53 8.59
C LEU A 35 -5.65 -8.94 9.02
N PRO A 36 -5.81 -10.02 9.81
CA PRO A 36 -7.13 -10.46 10.29
C PRO A 36 -7.93 -9.38 11.06
N PHE A 37 -7.23 -8.35 11.56
CA PHE A 37 -7.78 -7.29 12.41
C PHE A 37 -7.50 -5.87 11.88
N ALA A 38 -6.85 -5.72 10.72
CA ALA A 38 -6.53 -4.41 10.14
C ALA A 38 -6.18 -4.52 8.64
N SER A 39 -6.48 -3.47 7.86
CA SER A 39 -5.97 -3.29 6.51
C SER A 39 -4.98 -2.13 6.52
N LEU A 40 -3.73 -2.36 6.17
CA LEU A 40 -2.66 -1.35 6.24
C LEU A 40 -2.36 -0.78 4.87
N ASP A 41 -2.63 0.50 4.67
CA ASP A 41 -2.29 1.21 3.45
C ASP A 41 -0.87 1.77 3.51
N HIS A 42 0.10 0.95 3.09
CA HIS A 42 1.51 1.35 2.99
C HIS A 42 1.75 2.50 1.99
N HIS A 43 0.79 2.75 1.10
CA HIS A 43 0.92 3.76 0.04
C HIS A 43 0.33 5.11 0.43
N ARG A 44 -0.23 5.26 1.65
CA ARG A 44 -0.90 6.50 2.05
C ARG A 44 0.01 7.73 1.94
N THR A 45 1.30 7.62 2.28
CA THR A 45 2.27 8.70 2.14
C THR A 45 2.39 9.20 0.70
N LEU A 46 2.43 8.28 -0.27
CA LEU A 46 2.52 8.63 -1.69
C LEU A 46 1.26 9.37 -2.19
N ARG A 47 0.08 9.01 -1.67
CA ARG A 47 -1.21 9.53 -2.16
C ARG A 47 -1.67 10.80 -1.45
N GLN A 48 -1.36 10.91 -0.16
CA GLN A 48 -1.87 11.95 0.73
C GLN A 48 -0.77 12.81 1.34
N GLY A 49 0.50 12.51 1.09
CA GLY A 49 1.65 13.23 1.68
C GLY A 49 1.86 12.97 3.16
N GLN A 50 1.11 12.03 3.76
CA GLN A 50 1.15 11.74 5.19
C GLN A 50 1.06 10.22 5.45
N PRO A 51 1.73 9.71 6.49
CA PRO A 51 1.74 8.29 6.80
C PRO A 51 0.39 7.75 7.26
N GLU A 52 0.29 6.42 7.32
CA GLU A 52 -0.86 5.71 7.88
C GLU A 52 -1.05 6.02 9.37
N VAL A 53 -2.30 6.11 9.81
CA VAL A 53 -2.66 6.35 11.21
C VAL A 53 -3.32 5.10 11.77
N ILE A 54 -2.88 4.66 12.95
CA ILE A 54 -3.45 3.47 13.60
C ILE A 54 -4.71 3.86 14.36
N PHE A 55 -5.87 3.39 13.91
CA PHE A 55 -7.12 3.54 14.64
C PHE A 55 -7.23 2.48 15.74
N CYS A 56 -6.99 2.88 16.99
CA CYS A 56 -6.85 1.95 18.13
C CYS A 56 -8.18 1.48 18.74
N ALA A 57 -9.31 2.15 18.47
CA ALA A 57 -10.57 1.80 19.14
C ALA A 57 -11.03 0.38 18.79
N GLY A 58 -11.31 -0.43 19.81
CA GLY A 58 -11.68 -1.84 19.65
C GLY A 58 -10.51 -2.80 19.36
N LYS A 59 -9.26 -2.34 19.40
CA LYS A 59 -8.06 -3.17 19.24
C LYS A 59 -7.39 -3.46 20.58
N THR A 60 -6.75 -4.63 20.70
CA THR A 60 -5.86 -4.90 21.84
C THR A 60 -4.52 -4.20 21.66
N VAL A 61 -3.75 -4.07 22.74
CA VAL A 61 -2.41 -3.46 22.69
C VAL A 61 -1.50 -4.25 21.75
N GLU A 62 -1.56 -5.57 21.79
CA GLU A 62 -0.76 -6.46 20.95
C GLU A 62 -1.08 -6.27 19.47
N GLN A 63 -2.36 -6.10 19.12
CA GLN A 63 -2.77 -5.80 17.74
C GLN A 63 -2.22 -4.45 17.27
N VAL A 64 -2.22 -3.43 18.13
CA VAL A 64 -1.68 -2.11 17.81
C VAL A 64 -0.16 -2.17 17.60
N VAL A 65 0.56 -2.93 18.44
CA VAL A 65 2.00 -3.14 18.29
C VAL A 65 2.32 -3.84 16.97
N VAL A 66 1.61 -4.92 16.62
CA VAL A 66 1.81 -5.62 15.34
C VAL A 66 1.57 -4.69 14.14
N ILE A 67 0.53 -3.84 14.21
CA ILE A 67 0.28 -2.85 13.15
C ILE A 67 1.45 -1.88 13.02
N ALA A 68 1.96 -1.34 14.13
CA ALA A 68 3.07 -0.39 14.13
C ALA A 68 4.35 -1.03 13.56
N GLU A 69 4.68 -2.25 13.97
CA GLU A 69 5.84 -2.99 13.45
C GLU A 69 5.75 -3.21 11.94
N ARG A 70 4.56 -3.57 11.42
CA ARG A 70 4.31 -3.76 9.99
C ARG A 70 4.46 -2.45 9.20
N LEU A 71 3.95 -1.34 9.72
CA LEU A 71 4.10 -0.03 9.08
C LEU A 71 5.57 0.40 9.01
N VAL A 72 6.35 0.16 10.07
CA VAL A 72 7.80 0.47 10.10
C VAL A 72 8.58 -0.41 9.11
N ALA A 73 8.26 -1.71 9.03
CA ALA A 73 8.96 -2.63 8.13
C ALA A 73 8.72 -2.33 6.62
N ALA A 74 7.63 -1.63 6.31
CA ALA A 74 7.25 -1.26 4.94
C ALA A 74 7.59 0.20 4.57
N SER A 75 8.19 0.97 5.49
CA SER A 75 8.59 2.37 5.31
C SER A 75 9.90 2.55 4.57
#